data_AF-A0A957RB34-F1
#
_entry.id   AF-A0A957RB34-F1
#
_cell.length_a   1.000
_cell.length_b   1.000
_cell.length_c   1.000
_cell.angle_alpha   90.00
_cell.angle_beta   90.00
_cell.angle_gamma   90.00
#
_symmetry.space_group_name_H-M   'P 1'
#
loop_
_entity.id
_entity.type
_entity.pdbx_description
1 polymer ?
#
loop_
_entity_poly.entity_id
_entity_poly.type
_entity_poly.pdbx_seq_one_letter_code
_entity_poly.pdbx_strand_id
1 'polypeptide(L)' 'MVRPDPAKWGQTVADLRRLSVEAEHPRTRERFLALYEIGAGHTNATQWAAAMKHDDNTVLKWVHMYNSMGPEAL' A
#
# COMPACT_ATOMS: atom_id res chain seq x y z
N MET A 1 -5.64 -9.05 -10.75
CA MET A 1 -5.04 -7.79 -10.24
C MET A 1 -4.68 -8.00 -8.78
N VAL A 2 -3.41 -7.82 -8.41
CA VAL A 2 -2.95 -8.00 -7.02
C VAL A 2 -3.46 -6.84 -6.16
N ARG A 3 -3.99 -7.14 -4.98
CA ARG A 3 -4.47 -6.16 -3.99
C ARG A 3 -3.86 -6.45 -2.62
N PRO A 4 -3.68 -5.43 -1.76
CA PRO A 4 -3.31 -5.66 -0.37
C PRO A 4 -4.41 -6.43 0.36
N ASP A 5 -4.00 -7.33 1.25
CA ASP A 5 -4.87 -8.14 2.10
C ASP A 5 -4.69 -7.76 3.58
N PRO A 6 -5.30 -6.65 4.04
CA PRO A 6 -5.15 -6.20 5.41
C PRO A 6 -5.82 -7.12 6.43
N ALA A 7 -6.86 -7.85 6.01
CA ALA A 7 -7.56 -8.79 6.88
C ALA A 7 -6.64 -9.92 7.37
N LYS A 8 -5.67 -10.34 6.54
CA LYS A 8 -4.61 -11.30 6.93
C LYS A 8 -3.83 -10.87 8.17
N TRP A 9 -3.73 -9.57 8.43
CA TRP A 9 -2.96 -8.99 9.53
C TRP A 9 -3.85 -8.40 10.64
N GLY A 10 -5.15 -8.71 10.65
CA GLY A 10 -6.10 -8.12 11.58
C GLY A 10 -6.30 -6.60 11.39
N GLN A 11 -5.94 -6.09 10.21
CA GLN A 11 -6.11 -4.69 9.83
C GLN A 11 -7.31 -4.51 8.91
N THR A 12 -7.80 -3.28 8.85
CA THR A 12 -8.78 -2.82 7.87
C THR A 12 -8.12 -1.93 6.81
N VAL A 13 -8.84 -1.65 5.71
CA VAL A 13 -8.39 -0.63 4.75
C VAL A 13 -8.27 0.76 5.43
N ALA A 14 -9.09 1.06 6.44
CA ALA A 14 -8.99 2.30 7.20
C ALA A 14 -7.70 2.38 8.02
N ASP A 15 -7.15 1.25 8.50
CA ASP A 15 -5.86 1.23 9.17
C ASP A 15 -4.72 1.59 8.22
N LEU A 16 -4.76 1.15 6.96
CA LEU A 16 -3.79 1.57 5.94
C LEU A 16 -3.85 3.09 5.72
N ARG A 17 -5.05 3.68 5.72
CA ARG A 17 -5.21 5.14 5.63
C ARG A 17 -4.65 5.87 6.85
N ARG A 18 -4.84 5.31 8.05
CA ARG A 18 -4.27 5.87 9.28
C ARG A 18 -2.74 5.84 9.23
N LEU A 19 -2.16 4.68 8.89
CA LEU A 19 -0.71 4.50 8.78
C LEU A 19 -0.08 5.38 7.71
N SER A 20 -0.81 5.69 6.62
CA SER A 20 -0.33 6.61 5.60
C SER A 20 -0.19 8.06 6.05
N VAL A 21 -0.77 8.41 7.20
CA VAL A 21 -0.64 9.73 7.84
C VAL A 21 0.29 9.67 9.04
N GLU A 22 0.19 8.62 9.86
CA GLU A 22 0.86 8.52 11.16
C GLU A 22 2.28 7.96 11.10
N ALA A 23 2.66 7.22 10.05
CA ALA A 23 4.00 6.64 9.99
C ALA A 23 5.09 7.72 10.02
N GLU A 24 6.16 7.49 10.80
CA GLU A 24 7.23 8.47 11.02
C GLU A 24 7.95 8.83 9.70
N HIS A 25 8.30 7.82 8.91
CA HIS A 25 9.08 8.00 7.70
C HIS A 25 8.18 8.36 6.49
N PRO A 26 8.48 9.44 5.73
CA PRO A 26 7.66 9.86 4.58
C PRO A 26 7.46 8.79 3.52
N ARG A 27 8.49 7.97 3.25
CA ARG A 27 8.42 6.87 2.28
C ARG A 27 7.51 5.73 2.74
N THR A 28 7.43 5.48 4.05
CA THR A 28 6.52 4.48 4.62
C THR A 28 5.08 4.97 4.55
N ARG A 29 4.84 6.27 4.83
CA ARG A 29 3.54 6.91 4.61
C ARG A 29 3.05 6.77 3.17
N GLU A 30 3.92 7.05 2.20
CA GLU A 30 3.63 6.88 0.77
C GLU A 30 3.26 5.44 0.42
N ARG A 31 4.01 4.46 0.92
CA ARG A 31 3.72 3.04 0.71
C ARG A 31 2.34 2.66 1.25
N PHE A 32 2.02 3.06 2.48
CA PHE A 32 0.70 2.83 3.06
C PHE A 32 -0.40 3.55 2.29
N LEU A 33 -0.15 4.75 1.75
CA LEU A 33 -1.11 5.46 0.90
C LEU A 33 -1.39 4.66 -0.38
N ALA A 34 -0.35 4.12 -1.03
CA ALA A 34 -0.52 3.27 -2.22
C ALA A 34 -1.37 2.04 -1.89
N LEU A 35 -1.11 1.36 -0.77
CA LEU A 35 -1.91 0.21 -0.35
C LEU A 35 -3.35 0.59 -0.04
N TYR A 36 -3.59 1.72 0.61
CA TYR A 36 -4.94 2.23 0.85
C TYR A 36 -5.70 2.47 -0.45
N GLU A 37 -5.13 3.24 -1.39
CA GLU A 37 -5.81 3.61 -2.64
C GLU A 37 -6.14 2.36 -3.50
N ILE A 38 -5.23 1.38 -3.52
CA ILE A 38 -5.44 0.09 -4.22
C ILE A 38 -6.45 -0.80 -3.47
N GLY A 39 -6.34 -0.89 -2.14
CA GLY A 39 -7.20 -1.69 -1.29
C GLY A 39 -8.65 -1.20 -1.27
N ALA A 40 -8.84 0.12 -1.22
CA ALA A 40 -10.14 0.79 -1.33
C ALA A 40 -10.74 0.71 -2.75
N GLY A 41 -9.94 0.31 -3.75
CA GLY A 41 -10.38 0.18 -5.13
C GLY A 41 -10.52 1.51 -5.88
N HIS A 42 -9.93 2.60 -5.37
CA HIS A 42 -9.89 3.88 -6.08
C HIS A 42 -8.97 3.81 -7.30
N THR A 43 -7.98 2.92 -7.28
CA THR A 43 -6.97 2.76 -8.32
C THR A 43 -6.40 1.34 -8.33
N ASN A 44 -5.43 1.09 -9.20
CA ASN A 44 -4.58 -0.09 -9.20
C ASN A 44 -3.08 0.28 -9.19
N ALA A 45 -2.20 -0.70 -9.03
CA ALA A 45 -0.76 -0.48 -8.91
C ALA A 45 -0.18 0.30 -10.11
N THR A 46 -0.57 -0.04 -11.34
CA THR A 46 -0.11 0.63 -12.56
C THR A 46 -0.58 2.08 -12.63
N GLN A 47 -1.87 2.34 -12.36
CA GLN A 47 -2.45 3.69 -12.39
C GLN A 47 -1.86 4.58 -11.29
N TRP A 48 -1.73 4.07 -10.07
CA TRP A 48 -1.13 4.82 -8.96
C TRP A 48 0.36 5.10 -9.22
N ALA A 49 1.11 4.11 -9.73
CA ALA A 49 2.51 4.28 -10.10
C ALA A 49 2.69 5.40 -11.12
N ALA A 50 1.88 5.40 -12.20
CA ALA A 50 1.92 6.44 -13.21
C ALA A 50 1.63 7.84 -12.65
N ALA A 51 0.60 7.97 -11.80
CA ALA A 51 0.24 9.24 -11.16
C ALA A 51 1.35 9.79 -10.24
N MET A 52 2.05 8.89 -9.54
CA MET A 52 3.09 9.22 -8.57
C MET A 52 4.51 9.15 -9.16
N LYS A 53 4.64 8.95 -10.48
CA LYS A 53 5.92 8.80 -11.22
C LYS A 53 6.81 7.69 -10.68
N HIS A 54 6.20 6.59 -10.23
CA HIS A 54 6.88 5.34 -9.90
C HIS A 54 6.81 4.35 -11.07
N ASP A 55 7.69 3.36 -10.99
CA ASP A 55 7.59 2.12 -11.77
C ASP A 55 6.51 1.20 -11.16
N ASP A 56 5.71 0.56 -12.01
CA ASP A 56 4.58 -0.28 -11.58
C ASP A 56 5.04 -1.53 -10.80
N ASN A 57 6.18 -2.13 -11.17
CA ASN A 57 6.78 -3.22 -10.40
C ASN A 57 7.22 -2.79 -9.01
N THR A 58 7.59 -1.52 -8.81
CA THR A 58 7.92 -0.99 -7.49
C THR A 58 6.70 -0.99 -6.57
N VAL A 59 5.55 -0.53 -7.07
CA VAL A 59 4.30 -0.51 -6.29
C VAL A 59 3.76 -1.93 -6.07
N LEU A 60 3.84 -2.81 -7.09
CA LEU A 60 3.50 -4.23 -6.94
C LEU A 60 4.36 -4.91 -5.87
N LYS A 61 5.68 -4.62 -5.82
CA LYS A 61 6.56 -5.13 -4.77
C LYS A 61 6.09 -4.72 -3.38
N TRP A 62 5.59 -3.51 -3.19
CA TRP A 62 5.05 -3.09 -1.88
C TRP A 62 3.82 -3.91 -1.50
N VAL A 63 2.89 -4.15 -2.45
CA VAL A 63 1.71 -5.00 -2.21
C VAL A 63 2.14 -6.43 -1.87
N HIS A 64 3.13 -6.98 -2.57
CA HIS A 64 3.65 -8.33 -2.29
C HIS A 64 4.39 -8.42 -0.96
N MET A 65 5.21 -7.42 -0.60
CA MET A 65 5.89 -7.37 0.69
C MET A 65 4.88 -7.32 1.83
N TYR A 66 3.88 -6.43 1.74
CA TYR A 66 2.81 -6.35 2.72
C TYR A 66 2.03 -7.65 2.86
N ASN A 67 1.58 -8.24 1.75
CA ASN A 67 0.81 -9.50 1.79
C ASN A 67 1.64 -10.68 2.31
N SER A 68 2.97 -10.64 2.17
CA SER A 68 3.84 -11.73 2.61
C SER A 68 4.32 -11.58 4.05
N MET A 69 4.68 -10.36 4.46
CA MET A 69 5.44 -10.08 5.69
C MET A 69 4.74 -9.12 6.65
N GLY A 70 3.64 -8.48 6.26
CA GLY A 70 2.89 -7.58 7.12
C GLY A 70 3.28 -6.10 6.99
N PRO A 71 2.64 -5.23 7.80
CA PRO A 71 2.87 -3.78 7.79
C PRO A 71 4.30 -3.38 8.15
N GLU A 72 5.00 -4.16 8.97
CA GLU A 72 6.37 -3.88 9.43
C GLU A 72 7.41 -4.00 8.30
N ALA A 73 7.03 -4.58 7.15
CA ALA A 73 7.90 -4.72 5.99
C ALA A 73 7.92 -3.48 5.06
N LEU A 74 7.17 -2.42 5.39
CA LEU A 74 7.01 -1.19 4.59
C LEU A 74 7.72 0.02 5.19
#